data_AF-A0A3S1AMM5-F1
#
_entry.id   AF-A0A3S1AMM5-F1
#
_cell.length_a   1.000
_cell.length_b   1.000
_cell.length_c   1.000
_cell.angle_alpha   90.00
_cell.angle_beta   90.00
_cell.angle_gamma   90.00
#
_symmetry.space_group_name_H-M   'P 1'
#
loop_
_entity.id
_entity.type
_entity.pdbx_description
1 polymer ?
#
loop_
_entity_poly.entity_id
_entity_poly.type
_entity_poly.pdbx_seq_one_letter_code
_entity_poly.pdbx_strand_id
1 'polypeptide(L)'
;MYEAHIEISRYYEPIPDLMVPIYTDHYQKLIHIFAPTCNFFELSFWREEAQALQDAEQKIYSNGKRILKKIDYPSYTPVRLVSELSPTIVDELLIKPFGEYGRVKWFGLSLGKASDLTLKQNIEKSIILDLSHWGREIHIYKMSEEELEEVQSIFSYLRKEYVNLHVNKL
;
A
#
# COMPACT_ATOMS: atom_id res chain seq x y z
N MET A 1 -18.84 -11.33 -2.06
CA MET A 1 -17.49 -10.73 -2.07
C MET A 1 -17.66 -9.28 -1.61
N TYR A 2 -16.67 -8.69 -0.96
CA TYR A 2 -16.80 -7.36 -0.35
C TYR A 2 -15.71 -6.40 -0.84
N GLU A 3 -16.02 -5.11 -0.77
CA GLU A 3 -15.07 -4.02 -0.92
C GLU A 3 -15.15 -3.11 0.29
N ALA A 4 -14.01 -2.55 0.70
CA ALA A 4 -13.95 -1.56 1.76
C ALA A 4 -13.13 -0.36 1.33
N HIS A 5 -13.65 0.82 1.68
CA HIS A 5 -12.90 2.07 1.69
C HIS A 5 -12.77 2.54 3.14
N ILE A 6 -11.54 2.81 3.56
CA ILE A 6 -11.21 3.18 4.94
C ILE A 6 -10.39 4.46 4.92
N GLU A 7 -10.86 5.48 5.64
CA GLU A 7 -10.14 6.74 5.81
C GLU A 7 -9.77 6.94 7.28
N ILE A 8 -8.49 7.20 7.52
CA ILE A 8 -7.98 7.57 8.84
C ILE A 8 -8.01 9.10 8.97
N SER A 9 -8.84 9.59 9.89
CA SER A 9 -9.05 11.04 10.08
C SER A 9 -8.03 11.67 11.00
N ARG A 10 -7.32 10.86 11.79
CA ARG A 10 -6.39 11.33 12.81
C ARG A 10 -4.94 11.23 12.35
N TYR A 11 -4.34 12.40 12.12
CA TYR A 11 -2.97 12.55 11.65
C TYR A 11 -2.19 13.57 12.48
N TYR A 12 -0.87 13.50 12.41
CA TYR A 12 0.01 14.60 12.77
C TYR A 12 0.64 15.18 11.51
N GLU A 13 1.02 16.44 11.59
CA GLU A 13 1.57 17.18 10.46
C GLU A 13 2.99 17.66 10.83
N PRO A 14 4.04 16.89 10.49
CA PRO A 14 5.39 17.23 10.92
C PRO A 14 5.99 18.39 10.09
N ILE A 15 5.44 18.66 8.91
CA ILE A 15 5.69 19.83 8.06
C ILE A 15 4.38 20.21 7.35
N PRO A 16 4.21 21.47 6.89
CA PRO A 16 3.00 21.91 6.20
C PRO A 16 2.59 20.98 5.05
N ASP A 17 1.28 20.72 4.95
CA ASP A 17 0.58 19.92 3.93
C ASP A 17 0.91 18.42 3.93
N LEU A 18 1.64 17.94 4.93
CA LEU A 18 1.98 16.53 5.06
C LEU A 18 1.24 15.89 6.24
N MET A 19 0.23 15.09 5.93
CA MET A 19 -0.59 14.40 6.93
C MET A 19 -0.13 12.95 7.10
N VAL A 20 0.41 12.62 8.28
CA VAL A 20 0.85 11.26 8.61
C VAL A 20 -0.10 10.65 9.66
N PRO A 21 -0.69 9.48 9.41
CA PRO A 21 -1.53 8.81 10.40
C PRO A 21 -0.80 8.64 11.74
N ILE A 22 -1.46 8.98 12.86
CA ILE A 22 -0.85 8.85 14.20
C ILE A 22 -0.65 7.36 14.58
N TYR A 23 -1.49 6.48 14.04
CA TYR A 23 -1.41 5.04 14.21
C TYR A 23 -1.22 4.40 12.86
N THR A 24 -0.28 3.47 12.76
CA THR A 24 0.04 2.78 11.50
C THR A 24 0.10 1.25 11.66
N ASP A 25 -0.28 0.72 12.83
CA ASP A 25 -0.34 -0.72 13.10
C ASP A 25 -1.24 -1.47 12.11
N HIS A 26 -2.28 -0.81 11.60
CA HIS A 26 -3.16 -1.36 10.58
C HIS A 26 -2.40 -1.72 9.31
N TYR A 27 -1.36 -0.97 8.95
CA TYR A 27 -0.55 -1.20 7.76
C TYR A 27 0.08 -2.59 7.78
N GLN A 28 0.75 -2.94 8.87
CA GLN A 28 1.39 -4.25 9.02
C GLN A 28 0.36 -5.38 9.03
N LYS A 29 -0.76 -5.19 9.74
CA LYS A 29 -1.83 -6.20 9.81
C LYS A 29 -2.46 -6.45 8.44
N LEU A 30 -2.74 -5.40 7.67
CA LEU A 30 -3.29 -5.52 6.32
C LEU A 30 -2.31 -6.22 5.36
N ILE A 31 -1.02 -5.90 5.42
CA ILE A 31 -0.01 -6.61 4.64
C ILE A 31 0.02 -8.10 5.02
N HIS A 32 -0.08 -8.42 6.31
CA HIS A 32 -0.10 -9.81 6.78
C HIS A 32 -1.28 -10.61 6.22
N ILE A 33 -2.47 -9.99 6.16
CA ILE A 33 -3.68 -10.61 5.60
C ILE A 33 -3.54 -10.83 4.09
N PHE A 34 -3.15 -9.80 3.34
CA PHE A 34 -3.28 -9.81 1.87
C PHE A 34 -2.02 -10.25 1.11
N ALA A 35 -0.82 -10.08 1.66
CA ALA A 35 0.41 -10.50 0.99
C ALA A 35 0.44 -11.99 0.60
N PRO A 36 -0.03 -12.95 1.42
CA PRO A 36 0.02 -14.38 1.08
C PRO A 36 -0.76 -14.75 -0.18
N THR A 37 -1.78 -13.97 -0.56
CA THR A 37 -2.63 -14.24 -1.72
C THR A 37 -2.21 -13.48 -2.97
N CYS A 38 -1.35 -12.47 -2.81
CA CYS A 38 -0.84 -11.59 -3.85
C CYS A 38 0.45 -12.14 -4.48
N ASN A 39 0.75 -11.74 -5.71
CA ASN A 39 1.98 -12.09 -6.42
C ASN A 39 2.78 -10.90 -6.94
N PHE A 40 2.28 -9.68 -6.76
CA PHE A 40 3.01 -8.46 -7.07
C PHE A 40 2.70 -7.36 -6.06
N PHE A 41 3.58 -6.35 -6.04
CA PHE A 41 3.34 -5.09 -5.38
C PHE A 41 3.64 -3.92 -6.32
N GLU A 42 3.00 -2.79 -6.04
CA GLU A 42 3.24 -1.50 -6.66
C GLU A 42 3.61 -0.49 -5.55
N LEU A 43 4.75 0.19 -5.69
CA LEU A 43 5.12 1.32 -4.85
C LEU A 43 4.91 2.62 -5.62
N SER A 44 4.19 3.55 -5.01
CA SER A 44 3.91 4.87 -5.56
C SER A 44 4.71 5.95 -4.82
N PHE A 45 5.40 6.78 -5.60
CA PHE A 45 6.28 7.84 -5.11
C PHE A 45 5.91 9.20 -5.69
N TRP A 46 6.03 10.25 -4.88
CA TRP A 46 6.09 11.61 -5.41
C TRP A 46 7.36 11.79 -6.24
N ARG A 47 7.28 12.53 -7.34
CA ARG A 47 8.44 12.73 -8.24
C ARG A 47 9.54 13.51 -7.52
N GLU A 48 9.11 14.39 -6.61
CA GLU A 48 9.93 15.20 -5.73
C GLU A 48 10.75 14.34 -4.74
N GLU A 49 10.32 13.10 -4.47
CA GLU A 49 11.02 12.14 -3.62
C GLU A 49 11.99 11.25 -4.44
N ALA A 50 12.79 11.87 -5.32
CA ALA A 50 13.70 11.16 -6.22
C ALA A 50 14.68 10.22 -5.50
N GLN A 51 15.14 10.59 -4.30
CA GLN A 51 16.00 9.73 -3.49
C GLN A 51 15.26 8.48 -3.00
N ALA A 52 14.02 8.62 -2.54
CA ALA A 52 13.22 7.48 -2.08
C ALA A 52 12.93 6.51 -3.23
N LEU A 53 12.67 7.04 -4.42
CA LEU A 53 12.54 6.24 -5.64
C LEU A 53 13.83 5.46 -5.94
N GLN A 54 14.98 6.13 -5.95
CA GLN A 54 16.27 5.49 -6.23
C GLN A 54 16.62 4.41 -5.18
N ASP A 55 16.38 4.69 -3.90
CA ASP A 55 16.60 3.74 -2.81
C ASP A 55 15.71 2.51 -2.96
N ALA A 56 14.44 2.70 -3.36
CA ALA A 56 13.51 1.60 -3.61
C ALA A 56 13.95 0.77 -4.81
N GLU A 57 14.36 1.41 -5.92
CA GLU A 57 14.91 0.70 -7.08
C GLU A 57 16.11 -0.16 -6.67
N GLN A 58 17.10 0.43 -5.98
CA GLN A 58 18.30 -0.29 -5.51
C GLN A 58 17.97 -1.47 -4.62
N LYS A 59 17.01 -1.32 -3.69
CA LYS A 59 16.59 -2.40 -2.79
C LYS A 59 15.91 -3.54 -3.51
N ILE A 60 15.03 -3.23 -4.46
CA ILE A 60 14.38 -4.26 -5.29
C ILE A 60 15.45 -5.04 -6.03
N TYR A 61 16.43 -4.35 -6.64
CA TYR A 61 17.55 -4.99 -7.31
C TYR A 61 18.46 -5.81 -6.37
N SER A 62 18.80 -5.30 -5.18
CA SER A 62 19.69 -6.00 -4.24
C SER A 62 19.09 -7.28 -3.68
N ASN A 63 17.76 -7.38 -3.63
CA ASN A 63 17.05 -8.60 -3.26
C ASN A 63 16.92 -9.61 -4.42
N GLY A 64 17.67 -9.40 -5.52
CA GLY A 64 17.64 -10.27 -6.69
C GLY A 64 16.33 -10.17 -7.48
N LYS A 65 15.53 -9.13 -7.26
CA LYS A 65 14.26 -8.93 -7.95
C LYS A 65 14.41 -7.94 -9.09
N ARG A 66 13.67 -8.20 -10.16
CA ARG A 66 13.59 -7.32 -11.31
C ARG A 66 12.43 -6.36 -11.12
N ILE A 67 12.65 -5.07 -11.38
CA ILE A 67 11.54 -4.14 -11.62
C ILE A 67 10.85 -4.59 -12.91
N LEU A 68 9.63 -5.08 -12.77
CA LEU A 68 8.83 -5.54 -13.90
C LEU A 68 8.36 -4.36 -14.74
N LYS A 69 8.03 -3.26 -14.07
CA LYS A 69 7.54 -2.05 -14.73
C LYS A 69 7.83 -0.80 -13.91
N LYS A 70 8.30 0.23 -14.58
CA LYS A 70 8.30 1.61 -14.09
C LYS A 70 7.25 2.39 -14.87
N ILE A 71 6.27 2.95 -14.17
CA ILE A 71 5.22 3.79 -14.75
C ILE A 71 5.55 5.23 -14.36
N ASP A 72 6.02 6.01 -15.32
CA ASP A 72 6.41 7.39 -15.13
C ASP A 72 5.80 8.22 -16.27
N TYR A 73 4.87 9.12 -15.93
CA TYR A 73 4.27 10.04 -16.87
C TYR A 73 4.71 11.46 -16.53
N PRO A 74 5.41 12.20 -17.42
CA PRO A 74 6.00 13.50 -17.10
C PRO A 74 5.01 14.54 -16.53
N SER A 75 3.74 14.44 -16.91
CA SER A 75 2.66 15.35 -16.51
C SER A 75 1.85 14.87 -15.30
N TYR A 76 2.16 13.70 -14.73
CA TYR A 76 1.42 13.12 -13.61
C TYR A 76 2.36 12.59 -12.52
N THR A 77 1.90 12.73 -11.29
CA THR A 77 2.46 12.08 -10.10
C THR A 77 1.38 11.13 -9.59
N PRO A 78 1.69 9.91 -9.11
CA PRO A 78 2.99 9.38 -8.71
C PRO A 78 3.78 8.63 -9.81
N VAL A 79 5.10 8.51 -9.61
CA VAL A 79 5.94 7.50 -10.27
C VAL A 79 5.70 6.16 -9.58
N ARG A 80 5.47 5.11 -10.35
CA ARG A 80 5.13 3.78 -9.80
C ARG A 80 6.13 2.72 -10.19
N LEU A 81 6.55 1.92 -9.21
CA LEU A 81 7.43 0.76 -9.39
C LEU A 81 6.65 -0.51 -9.12
N VAL A 82 6.55 -1.38 -10.13
CA VAL A 82 5.89 -2.69 -10.00
C VAL A 82 6.96 -3.78 -10.00
N SER A 83 6.86 -4.70 -9.04
CA SER A 83 7.73 -5.88 -8.98
C SER A 83 6.99 -7.09 -8.39
N GLU A 84 7.63 -8.26 -8.48
CA GLU A 84 7.10 -9.51 -7.94
C GLU A 84 7.09 -9.47 -6.42
N LEU A 85 6.00 -9.95 -5.83
CA LEU A 85 5.92 -10.16 -4.40
C LEU A 85 6.64 -11.45 -4.02
N SER A 86 7.41 -11.40 -2.95
CA SER A 86 8.16 -12.54 -2.41
C SER A 86 8.25 -12.45 -0.89
N PRO A 87 8.52 -13.54 -0.15
CA PRO A 87 8.61 -13.50 1.30
C PRO A 87 9.60 -12.43 1.81
N THR A 88 10.78 -12.32 1.18
CA THR A 88 11.81 -11.34 1.58
C THR A 88 11.33 -9.90 1.43
N ILE A 89 10.65 -9.55 0.33
CA ILE A 89 10.14 -8.18 0.16
C ILE A 89 8.96 -7.91 1.10
N VAL A 90 8.14 -8.92 1.42
CA VAL A 90 7.07 -8.79 2.43
C VAL A 90 7.67 -8.44 3.79
N ASP A 91 8.74 -9.13 4.20
CA ASP A 91 9.45 -8.81 5.42
C ASP A 91 9.98 -7.36 5.40
N GLU A 92 10.53 -6.88 4.28
CA GLU A 92 10.97 -5.49 4.16
C GLU A 92 9.82 -4.48 4.28
N LEU A 93 8.69 -4.76 3.64
CA LEU A 93 7.47 -3.94 3.72
C LEU A 93 6.94 -3.89 5.16
N LEU A 94 7.19 -4.91 5.99
CA LEU A 94 6.76 -4.99 7.38
C LEU A 94 7.77 -4.39 8.38
N ILE A 95 9.07 -4.60 8.19
CA ILE A 95 10.12 -4.34 9.21
C ILE A 95 10.52 -2.86 9.27
N LYS A 96 10.56 -2.14 8.14
CA LYS A 96 10.88 -0.70 8.11
C LYS A 96 10.06 0.06 7.06
N PRO A 97 8.72 0.02 7.12
CA PRO A 97 7.92 0.81 6.20
C PRO A 97 8.17 2.30 6.43
N PHE A 98 8.56 2.72 7.65
CA PHE A 98 8.65 4.13 8.01
C PHE A 98 10.04 4.76 7.80
N GLY A 99 10.06 6.01 7.31
CA GLY A 99 11.23 6.89 7.21
C GLY A 99 11.46 7.70 8.49
N GLU A 100 12.41 8.65 8.46
CA GLU A 100 12.86 9.41 9.65
C GLU A 100 11.74 10.23 10.32
N TYR A 101 10.73 10.63 9.56
CA TYR A 101 9.56 11.37 10.06
C TYR A 101 8.40 10.47 10.45
N GLY A 102 8.57 9.14 10.54
CA GLY A 102 7.48 8.19 10.82
C GLY A 102 6.52 7.95 9.65
N ARG A 103 6.78 8.54 8.47
CA ARG A 103 6.01 8.34 7.23
C ARG A 103 6.31 6.99 6.63
N VAL A 104 5.35 6.32 6.01
CA VAL A 104 5.69 5.23 5.09
C VAL A 104 6.63 5.79 4.01
N LYS A 105 7.72 5.09 3.68
CA LYS A 105 8.78 5.54 2.74
C LYS A 105 8.29 5.79 1.32
N TRP A 106 7.08 5.34 1.04
CA TRP A 106 6.37 5.45 -0.20
C TRP A 106 5.02 6.07 0.12
N PHE A 107 4.57 6.97 -0.74
CA PHE A 107 3.27 7.63 -0.60
C PHE A 107 2.11 6.64 -0.79
N GLY A 108 2.30 5.59 -1.60
CA GLY A 108 1.35 4.50 -1.76
C GLY A 108 2.01 3.13 -1.86
N LEU A 109 1.31 2.10 -1.38
CA LEU A 109 1.61 0.68 -1.61
C LEU A 109 0.34 -0.02 -2.09
N SER A 110 0.41 -0.73 -3.21
CA SER A 110 -0.66 -1.63 -3.63
C SER A 110 -0.16 -3.07 -3.70
N LEU A 111 -0.99 -4.03 -3.29
CA LEU A 111 -0.76 -5.46 -3.48
C LEU A 111 -1.82 -6.02 -4.42
N GLY A 112 -1.43 -6.94 -5.29
CA GLY A 112 -2.38 -7.58 -6.19
C GLY A 112 -1.98 -8.96 -6.67
N LYS A 113 -2.91 -9.57 -7.41
CA LYS A 113 -2.77 -10.92 -7.95
C LYS A 113 -3.14 -10.97 -9.43
N ALA A 114 -2.14 -10.93 -10.29
CA ALA A 114 -2.34 -10.99 -11.74
C ALA A 114 -1.73 -12.26 -12.35
N SER A 115 -2.40 -12.84 -13.35
CA SER A 115 -1.89 -14.00 -14.09
C SER A 115 -0.71 -13.64 -15.02
N ASP A 116 -0.66 -12.40 -15.49
CA ASP A 116 0.40 -11.86 -16.33
C ASP A 116 0.71 -10.41 -15.92
N LEU A 117 1.94 -10.20 -15.44
CA LEU A 117 2.45 -8.93 -14.92
C LEU A 117 3.01 -8.00 -16.00
N THR A 118 3.10 -8.46 -17.25
CA THR A 118 3.60 -7.63 -18.36
C THR A 118 2.53 -6.68 -18.90
N LEU A 119 1.26 -7.05 -18.74
CA LEU A 119 0.10 -6.30 -19.22
C LEU A 119 -0.40 -5.30 -18.17
N LYS A 120 -0.28 -3.99 -18.47
CA LYS A 120 -0.64 -2.91 -17.52
C LYS A 120 -2.08 -3.05 -16.98
N GLN A 121 -3.02 -3.34 -17.88
CA GLN A 121 -4.44 -3.43 -17.55
C GLN A 121 -4.74 -4.59 -16.60
N ASN A 122 -3.93 -5.65 -16.64
CA ASN A 122 -4.08 -6.77 -15.71
C ASN A 122 -3.66 -6.36 -14.30
N ILE A 123 -2.57 -5.60 -14.16
CA ILE A 123 -2.09 -5.10 -12.86
C ILE A 123 -3.18 -4.26 -12.19
N GLU A 124 -3.68 -3.21 -12.86
CA GLU A 124 -4.64 -2.26 -12.27
C GLU A 124 -5.96 -2.94 -11.86
N LYS A 125 -6.47 -3.89 -12.66
CA LYS A 125 -7.70 -4.66 -12.33
C LYS A 125 -7.50 -5.77 -11.30
N SER A 126 -6.26 -6.04 -10.93
CA SER A 126 -5.87 -7.14 -10.05
C SER A 126 -5.39 -6.69 -8.69
N ILE A 127 -5.45 -5.39 -8.40
CA ILE A 127 -5.21 -4.85 -7.06
C ILE A 127 -6.25 -5.44 -6.10
N ILE A 128 -5.77 -5.86 -4.94
CA ILE A 128 -6.55 -6.41 -3.82
C ILE A 128 -6.48 -5.45 -2.64
N LEU A 129 -5.30 -4.89 -2.38
CA LEU A 129 -5.09 -3.90 -1.33
C LEU A 129 -4.42 -2.68 -1.92
N ASP A 130 -4.92 -1.49 -1.61
CA ASP A 130 -4.26 -0.21 -1.88
C ASP A 130 -4.17 0.61 -0.59
N LEU A 131 -2.96 1.04 -0.26
CA LEU A 131 -2.61 1.83 0.91
C LEU A 131 -2.03 3.14 0.41
N SER A 132 -2.89 4.12 0.17
CA SER A 132 -2.57 5.43 -0.39
C SER A 132 -2.40 6.49 0.71
N HIS A 133 -1.80 7.62 0.38
CA HIS A 133 -1.60 8.75 1.30
C HIS A 133 -0.95 8.34 2.63
N TRP A 134 0.17 7.60 2.56
CA TRP A 134 0.89 7.05 3.72
C TRP A 134 0.04 6.13 4.61
N GLY A 135 -0.94 5.44 4.02
CA GLY A 135 -1.86 4.54 4.71
C GLY A 135 -3.02 5.26 5.41
N ARG A 136 -3.24 6.54 5.07
CA ARG A 136 -4.43 7.29 5.50
C ARG A 136 -5.68 6.83 4.73
N GLU A 137 -5.51 6.57 3.44
CA GLU A 137 -6.59 6.13 2.57
C GLU A 137 -6.32 4.68 2.16
N ILE A 138 -7.28 3.81 2.43
CA ILE A 138 -7.13 2.37 2.26
C ILE A 138 -8.31 1.88 1.44
N HIS A 139 -8.00 1.21 0.34
CA HIS A 139 -9.00 0.52 -0.47
C HIS A 139 -8.69 -0.97 -0.46
N ILE A 140 -9.70 -1.78 -0.20
CA ILE A 140 -9.59 -3.23 -0.22
C ILE A 140 -10.65 -3.78 -1.15
N TYR A 141 -10.21 -4.56 -2.12
CA TYR A 141 -11.01 -5.10 -3.18
C TYR A 141 -11.11 -6.62 -3.03
N LYS A 142 -12.24 -7.17 -3.47
CA LYS A 142 -12.44 -8.61 -3.63
C LYS A 142 -12.27 -9.44 -2.34
N MET A 143 -12.63 -8.89 -1.19
CA MET A 143 -12.55 -9.61 0.09
C MET A 143 -13.58 -10.73 0.19
N SER A 144 -13.16 -11.83 0.79
CA SER A 144 -14.02 -12.85 1.39
C SER A 144 -14.72 -12.32 2.65
N GLU A 145 -15.64 -13.10 3.18
CA GLU A 145 -16.33 -12.77 4.45
C GLU A 145 -15.36 -12.86 5.64
N GLU A 146 -14.48 -13.86 5.66
CA GLU A 146 -13.45 -14.04 6.69
C GLU A 146 -12.46 -12.86 6.71
N GLU A 147 -11.95 -12.45 5.54
CA GLU A 147 -11.07 -11.27 5.43
C GLU A 147 -11.77 -9.98 5.89
N LEU A 148 -13.08 -9.84 5.62
CA LEU A 148 -13.84 -8.68 6.07
C LEU A 148 -13.92 -8.62 7.61
N GLU A 149 -14.18 -9.74 8.27
CA GLU A 149 -14.22 -9.81 9.74
C GLU A 149 -12.87 -9.45 10.36
N GLU A 150 -11.77 -9.95 9.77
CA GLU A 150 -10.41 -9.61 10.21
C GLU A 150 -10.11 -8.11 10.01
N VAL A 151 -10.46 -7.55 8.84
CA VAL A 151 -10.29 -6.11 8.57
C VAL A 151 -11.09 -5.27 9.57
N GLN A 152 -12.36 -5.61 9.83
CA GLN A 152 -13.17 -4.89 10.81
C GLN A 152 -12.55 -4.95 12.21
N SER A 153 -11.97 -6.09 12.59
CA SER A 153 -11.24 -6.24 13.86
C SER A 153 -10.03 -5.30 13.95
N ILE A 154 -9.28 -5.10 12.86
CA ILE A 154 -8.14 -4.16 12.80
C ILE A 154 -8.57 -2.73 13.14
N PHE A 155 -9.79 -2.31 12.78
CA PHE A 155 -10.22 -0.93 13.03
C PHE A 155 -11.16 -0.80 14.25
N SER A 156 -11.55 -1.92 14.87
CA SER A 156 -12.49 -1.95 15.99
C SER A 156 -12.03 -1.21 17.25
N TYR A 157 -10.71 -1.14 17.49
CA TYR A 157 -10.12 -0.47 18.65
C TYR A 157 -9.92 1.03 18.46
N LEU A 158 -10.01 1.52 17.22
CA LEU A 158 -9.95 2.94 16.95
C LEU A 158 -11.33 3.55 17.24
N ARG A 159 -11.35 4.74 17.85
CA ARG A 159 -12.62 5.46 18.03
C ARG A 159 -13.25 5.69 16.66
N LYS A 160 -14.57 5.51 16.56
CA LYS A 160 -15.33 5.73 15.31
C LYS A 160 -15.13 7.13 14.71
N GLU A 161 -14.74 8.10 15.53
CA GLU A 161 -14.42 9.47 15.09
C GLU A 161 -13.07 9.60 14.36
N TYR A 162 -12.21 8.57 14.39
CA TYR A 162 -10.88 8.56 13.76
C TYR A 162 -10.80 7.68 12.52
N VAL A 163 -11.83 6.88 12.26
CA VAL A 163 -11.86 5.94 11.14
C VAL A 163 -13.23 5.98 10.50
N ASN A 164 -13.25 6.32 9.22
CA ASN A 164 -14.44 6.15 8.38
C ASN A 164 -14.30 4.86 7.58
N LEU A 165 -15.08 3.84 7.92
CA LEU A 165 -15.10 2.54 7.24
C LEU A 165 -16.41 2.41 6.46
N HIS A 166 -16.29 2.33 5.13
CA HIS A 166 -17.40 2.10 4.22
C HIS A 166 -17.23 0.73 3.56
N VAL A 167 -18.23 -0.15 3.68
CA VAL A 167 -18.19 -1.52 3.14
C VAL A 167 -19.32 -1.73 2.15
N ASN A 168 -18.98 -2.27 0.97
CA ASN A 168 -19.93 -2.65 -0.07
C ASN A 168 -19.91 -4.17 -0.28
N LYS A 169 -21.08 -4.74 -0.55
CA LYS A 169 -21.20 -6.13 -1.01
C LYS A 169 -21.29 -6.13 -2.54
N LEU A 170 -20.40 -6.88 -3.19
CA LEU A 170 -20.36 -7.13 -4.64
C LEU A 170 -21.26 -8.30 -5.05
#